data_AF-A0A3L6SV11-F1
#
_entry.id   AF-A0A3L6SV11-F1
#
_cell.length_a   1.000
_cell.length_b   1.000
_cell.length_c   1.000
_cell.angle_alpha   90.00
_cell.angle_beta   90.00
_cell.angle_gamma   90.00
#
_symmetry.space_group_name_H-M   'P 1'
#
loop_
_entity.id
_entity.type
_entity.pdbx_description
1 polymer ?
#
loop_
_entity_poly.entity_id
_entity_poly.type
_entity_poly.pdbx_seq_one_letter_code
_entity_poly.pdbx_strand_id
1 'polypeptide(L)'
;MGFLKEEWFHLKKNPSPNTKFDVLASIIKKIAKVPQQNNGYDSGIFMLYYIERFISEAPERFTEDKLCMFNESWFKPEDASELRHTIRQRMSELLPADTIN
;
A
#
# COMPACT_ATOMS: atom_id res chain seq x y z
N MET A 1 10.10 -8.45 7.09
CA MET A 1 11.17 -8.21 6.09
C MET A 1 11.98 -9.47 5.72
N GLY A 2 11.97 -10.56 6.50
CA GLY A 2 12.69 -11.81 6.15
C GLY A 2 12.07 -12.56 4.98
N PHE A 3 10.77 -12.87 5.07
CA PHE A 3 10.06 -13.71 4.10
C PHE A 3 10.26 -13.31 2.62
N LEU A 4 10.12 -12.02 2.30
CA LEU A 4 10.32 -11.52 0.94
C LEU A 4 11.77 -11.68 0.44
N LYS A 5 12.76 -11.65 1.34
CA LYS A 5 14.17 -11.85 1.02
C LYS A 5 14.48 -13.33 0.81
N GLU A 6 13.91 -14.20 1.65
CA GLU A 6 14.02 -15.65 1.51
C GLU A 6 13.38 -16.13 0.21
N GLU A 7 12.11 -15.80 -0.04
CA GLU A 7 11.39 -16.15 -1.28
C GLU A 7 12.13 -15.69 -2.53
N TRP A 8 12.70 -14.48 -2.50
CA TRP A 8 13.50 -13.97 -3.61
C TRP A 8 14.78 -14.78 -3.87
N PHE A 9 15.45 -15.23 -2.80
CA PHE A 9 16.64 -16.06 -2.92
C PHE A 9 16.31 -17.45 -3.49
N HIS A 10 15.14 -17.99 -3.14
CA HIS A 10 14.62 -19.23 -3.73
C HIS A 10 14.32 -19.08 -5.22
N LEU A 11 13.69 -17.98 -5.65
CA LEU A 11 13.41 -17.70 -7.06
C LEU A 11 14.68 -17.53 -7.92
N LYS A 12 15.75 -16.96 -7.36
CA LYS A 12 17.05 -16.87 -8.03
C LYS A 12 17.72 -18.22 -8.28
N LYS A 13 17.49 -19.21 -7.42
CA LYS A 13 18.10 -20.55 -7.55
C LYS A 13 17.45 -21.38 -8.65
N ASN A 14 16.16 -21.18 -8.92
CA ASN A 14 15.39 -21.89 -9.94
C ASN A 14 14.68 -20.89 -10.86
N PRO A 15 15.43 -20.22 -11.76
CA PRO A 15 14.86 -19.24 -12.66
C PRO A 15 13.89 -19.90 -13.65
N SER A 16 12.65 -19.42 -13.72
CA SER A 16 11.75 -19.74 -14.84
C SER A 16 12.30 -19.10 -16.12
N PRO A 17 12.12 -19.72 -17.30
CA PRO A 17 12.59 -19.17 -18.58
C PRO A 17 12.12 -17.74 -18.88
N ASN A 18 11.03 -17.29 -18.25
CA ASN A 18 10.46 -15.94 -18.41
C ASN A 18 10.84 -14.95 -17.29
N THR A 19 11.67 -15.35 -16.33
CA THR A 19 11.98 -14.48 -15.19
C THR A 19 13.03 -13.44 -15.58
N LYS A 20 12.59 -12.20 -15.85
CA LYS A 20 13.47 -11.03 -16.04
C LYS A 20 14.00 -10.53 -14.68
N PHE A 21 15.06 -11.15 -14.18
CA PHE A 21 15.67 -10.78 -12.89
C PHE A 21 16.26 -9.37 -12.84
N ASP A 22 16.57 -8.76 -13.99
CA ASP A 22 17.15 -7.40 -14.08
C ASP A 22 16.21 -6.31 -13.55
N VAL A 23 14.90 -6.55 -13.59
CA VAL A 23 13.90 -5.60 -13.06
C VAL A 23 14.05 -5.44 -11.56
N LEU A 24 14.44 -6.48 -10.82
CA LEU A 24 14.55 -6.35 -9.36
C LEU A 24 15.85 -5.69 -8.89
N ALA A 25 16.94 -5.86 -9.66
CA ALA A 25 18.20 -5.19 -9.39
C ALA A 25 18.07 -3.66 -9.51
N SER A 26 17.11 -3.20 -10.30
CA SER A 26 16.78 -1.79 -10.52
C SER A 26 15.69 -1.25 -9.58
N ILE A 27 15.16 -2.06 -8.64
CA ILE A 27 14.22 -1.56 -7.63
C ILE A 27 14.97 -0.69 -6.63
N ILE A 28 14.74 0.61 -6.76
CA ILE A 28 15.21 1.62 -5.83
C ILE A 28 14.35 1.56 -4.57
N LYS A 29 14.99 1.31 -3.42
CA LYS A 29 14.32 1.32 -2.12
C LYS A 29 14.43 2.71 -1.51
N LYS A 30 13.35 3.48 -1.59
CA LYS A 30 13.22 4.75 -0.88
C LYS A 30 12.05 4.72 0.09
N ILE A 31 12.25 5.37 1.24
CA ILE A 31 11.22 5.58 2.24
C ILE A 31 10.56 6.92 1.93
N ALA A 32 9.29 6.89 1.55
CA ALA A 32 8.47 8.10 1.43
C ALA A 32 8.06 8.57 2.83
N LYS A 33 8.15 9.87 3.07
CA LYS A 33 7.67 10.49 4.30
C LYS A 33 6.21 10.86 4.12
N VAL A 34 5.30 9.97 4.46
CA VAL A 34 3.85 10.16 4.29
C VAL A 34 3.17 10.48 5.63
N PRO A 35 1.95 11.07 5.65
CA PRO A 35 1.24 11.38 6.89
C PRO A 35 1.06 10.12 7.72
N GLN A 36 1.41 10.15 9.00
CA GLN A 36 1.33 8.99 9.89
C GLN A 36 0.07 9.04 10.76
N GLN A 37 -0.45 7.87 11.11
CA GLN A 37 -1.49 7.76 12.14
C GLN A 37 -0.95 8.25 13.50
N ASN A 38 -1.84 8.83 14.31
CA ASN A 38 -1.56 9.20 15.69
C ASN A 38 -2.11 8.19 16.71
N ASN A 39 -2.76 7.13 16.24
CA ASN A 39 -3.34 6.06 17.05
C ASN A 39 -2.69 4.70 16.77
N GLY A 40 -3.03 3.69 17.57
CA GLY A 40 -2.42 2.35 17.50
C GLY A 40 -3.17 1.33 16.63
N TYR A 41 -4.25 1.70 15.95
CA TYR A 41 -5.18 0.74 15.33
C TYR A 41 -5.56 1.05 13.88
N ASP A 42 -5.22 2.21 13.35
CA ASP A 42 -5.53 2.62 11.97
C ASP A 42 -4.40 2.30 10.97
N SER A 43 -3.38 1.50 11.32
CA SER A 43 -2.24 1.22 10.43
C SER A 43 -2.67 0.61 9.09
N GLY A 44 -3.62 -0.33 9.14
CA GLY A 44 -4.21 -0.94 7.95
C GLY A 44 -5.12 0.03 7.19
N ILE A 45 -5.80 0.95 7.89
CA ILE A 45 -6.64 1.97 7.26
C ILE A 45 -5.78 2.96 6.47
N PHE A 46 -4.68 3.44 7.07
CA PHE A 46 -3.71 4.29 6.39
C PHE A 46 -3.08 3.58 5.19
N MET A 47 -2.76 2.29 5.31
CA MET A 47 -2.27 1.49 4.17
C MET A 47 -3.25 1.50 3.00
N LEU A 48 -4.53 1.25 3.25
CA LEU A 48 -5.56 1.26 2.21
C LEU A 48 -5.71 2.64 1.58
N TYR A 49 -5.70 3.69 2.41
CA TYR A 49 -5.79 5.07 1.95
C TYR A 49 -4.58 5.48 1.08
N TYR A 50 -3.36 5.06 1.44
CA TYR A 50 -2.18 5.27 0.59
C TYR A 50 -2.34 4.62 -0.78
N ILE A 51 -2.87 3.39 -0.85
CA ILE A 51 -3.05 2.66 -2.11
C ILE A 51 -4.09 3.35 -2.99
N GLU A 52 -5.24 3.70 -2.41
CA GLU A 52 -6.32 4.39 -3.13
C GLU A 52 -5.84 5.70 -3.75
N ARG A 53 -5.15 6.53 -2.95
CA ARG A 53 -4.61 7.81 -3.43
C ARG A 53 -3.45 7.65 -4.38
N PHE A 54 -2.57 6.68 -4.15
CA PHE A 54 -1.49 6.39 -5.09
C PHE A 54 -2.04 6.01 -6.46
N ILE A 55 -3.04 5.13 -6.54
CA ILE A 55 -3.66 4.75 -7.82
C ILE A 55 -4.32 5.96 -8.50
N SER A 56 -4.94 6.84 -7.72
CA SER A 56 -5.69 7.99 -8.24
C SER A 56 -4.79 9.17 -8.67
N GLU A 57 -3.67 9.38 -7.97
CA GLU A 57 -2.85 10.59 -8.11
C GLU A 57 -1.48 10.33 -8.72
N ALA A 58 -1.00 9.08 -8.72
CA ALA A 58 0.27 8.78 -9.35
C ALA A 58 0.18 9.05 -10.86
N PRO A 59 1.19 9.72 -11.42
CA PRO A 59 1.27 9.89 -12.86
C PRO A 59 1.43 8.53 -13.55
N GLU A 60 0.91 8.42 -14.77
CA GLU A 60 0.98 7.21 -15.61
C GLU A 60 2.39 6.59 -15.63
N ARG A 61 3.41 7.45 -15.70
CA ARG A 61 4.81 7.07 -15.48
C ARG A 61 5.33 7.64 -14.17
N PHE A 62 5.37 6.78 -13.16
CA PHE A 62 5.96 7.07 -11.86
C PHE A 62 7.48 6.84 -11.88
N THR A 63 8.24 7.87 -11.51
CA THR A 63 9.70 7.88 -11.48
C THR A 63 10.18 8.45 -10.15
N GLU A 64 11.44 8.18 -9.79
CA GLU A 64 12.00 8.48 -8.47
C GLU A 64 11.93 9.96 -8.08
N ASP A 65 12.09 10.87 -9.05
CA ASP A 65 11.97 12.32 -8.87
C ASP A 65 10.57 12.76 -8.42
N LYS A 66 9.54 11.97 -8.75
CA LYS A 66 8.16 12.27 -8.40
C LYS A 66 7.77 11.76 -7.02
N LEU A 67 8.63 11.02 -6.34
CA LEU A 67 8.36 10.51 -4.99
C LEU A 67 8.07 11.65 -3.98
N CYS A 68 8.61 12.85 -4.21
CA CYS A 68 8.40 14.02 -3.36
C CYS A 68 6.94 14.52 -3.33
N MET A 69 6.10 14.10 -4.29
CA MET A 69 4.68 14.43 -4.30
C MET A 69 3.93 13.79 -3.12
N PHE A 70 4.43 12.66 -2.62
CA PHE A 70 3.89 11.95 -1.47
C PHE A 70 4.71 12.29 -0.23
N ASN A 71 4.36 13.42 0.40
CA ASN A 71 5.06 13.98 1.55
C ASN A 71 4.16 14.02 2.80
N GLU A 72 4.66 14.55 3.92
CA GLU A 72 3.93 14.59 5.21
C GLU A 72 2.65 15.43 5.16
N SER A 73 2.49 16.28 4.14
CA SER A 73 1.28 17.06 3.87
C SER A 73 0.41 16.46 2.77
N TRP A 74 0.66 15.22 2.34
CA TRP A 74 -0.07 14.59 1.24
C TRP A 74 -1.59 14.57 1.51
N PHE A 75 -2.01 14.28 2.74
CA PHE A 75 -3.39 14.42 3.26
C PHE A 75 -3.38 14.75 4.75
N LYS A 76 -4.56 15.09 5.27
CA LYS A 76 -4.78 15.18 6.72
C LYS A 76 -5.02 13.78 7.30
N PRO A 77 -4.35 13.38 8.39
CA PRO A 77 -4.55 12.07 9.03
C PRO A 77 -6.02 11.72 9.33
N GLU A 78 -6.84 12.73 9.60
CA GLU A 78 -8.27 12.59 9.85
C GLU A 78 -9.02 12.02 8.63
N ASP A 79 -8.66 12.44 7.41
CA ASP A 79 -9.27 11.95 6.16
C ASP A 79 -9.06 10.43 6.02
N ALA A 80 -7.87 9.95 6.36
CA ALA A 80 -7.58 8.52 6.37
C ALA A 80 -8.33 7.79 7.48
N SER A 81 -8.40 8.34 8.71
CA SER A 81 -9.16 7.73 9.80
C SER A 81 -10.66 7.67 9.51
N GLU A 82 -11.21 8.60 8.72
CA GLU A 82 -12.61 8.58 8.28
C GLU A 82 -12.93 7.38 7.38
N LEU A 83 -11.96 6.88 6.60
CA LEU A 83 -12.12 5.68 5.76
C LEU A 83 -12.63 4.47 6.57
N ARG A 84 -12.31 4.39 7.85
CA ARG A 84 -12.82 3.35 8.76
C ARG A 84 -14.35 3.36 8.85
N HIS A 85 -14.97 4.54 8.89
CA HIS A 85 -16.42 4.67 8.95
C HIS A 85 -17.05 4.19 7.63
N THR A 86 -16.46 4.60 6.49
CA THR A 86 -16.87 4.16 5.16
C THR A 86 -16.77 2.64 5.01
N ILE A 87 -15.65 2.03 5.42
CA ILE A 87 -15.46 0.57 5.36
C ILE A 87 -16.51 -0.13 6.21
N ARG A 88 -16.74 0.32 7.45
CA ARG A 88 -17.75 -0.30 8.34
C ARG A 88 -19.16 -0.21 7.73
N GLN A 89 -19.51 0.96 7.19
CA GLN A 89 -20.81 1.13 6.54
C GLN A 89 -20.96 0.17 5.35
N ARG A 90 -19.96 0.09 4.47
CA ARG A 90 -19.97 -0.83 3.31
C ARG A 90 -20.05 -2.28 3.73
N MET A 91 -19.31 -2.66 4.78
CA MET A 91 -19.37 -4.02 5.33
C MET A 91 -20.77 -4.36 5.84
N SER A 92 -21.47 -3.43 6.51
CA SER A 92 -22.85 -3.62 6.94
C SER A 92 -23.84 -3.73 5.78
N GLU A 93 -23.59 -3.04 4.67
CA GLU A 93 -24.40 -3.16 3.44
C GLU A 93 -24.19 -4.51 2.74
N LEU A 94 -22.95 -5.01 2.69
CA LEU A 94 -22.59 -6.24 1.98
C LEU A 94 -22.85 -7.52 2.78
N LEU A 95 -22.81 -7.43 4.11
CA LEU A 95 -23.08 -8.54 5.03
C LEU A 95 -24.26 -8.16 5.92
N PRO A 96 -25.50 -8.24 5.42
CA PRO A 96 -26.67 -8.06 6.26
C PRO A 96 -26.63 -9.08 7.40
N ALA A 97 -27.05 -8.63 8.59
CA ALA A 97 -26.95 -9.36 9.87
C ALA A 97 -27.60 -10.76 9.85
N ASP A 98 -28.39 -11.06 8.82
CA ASP A 98 -29.15 -12.31 8.65
C ASP A 98 -28.30 -13.49 8.13
N THR A 99 -27.02 -13.26 7.80
CA THR A 99 -26.13 -14.30 7.24
C THR A 99 -25.35 -15.09 8.31
N ILE A 100 -25.55 -14.77 9.58
CA ILE A 100 -24.99 -15.52 10.72
C ILE A 100 -26.15 -16.21 11.45
N ASN A 101 -26.66 -17.30 10.88
CA ASN A 101 -27.46 -18.32 11.55
C ASN A 101 -26.92 -19.69 11.16
#